data_AF-A0A3D5KRD2-F1
#
_entry.id   AF-A0A3D5KRD2-F1
#
_cell.length_a   1.000
_cell.length_b   1.000
_cell.length_c   1.000
_cell.angle_alpha   90.00
_cell.angle_beta   90.00
_cell.angle_gamma   90.00
#
_symmetry.space_group_name_H-M   'P 1'
#
loop_
_entity.id
_entity.type
_entity.pdbx_description
1 polymer ?
#
loop_
_entity_poly.entity_id
_entity_poly.type
_entity_poly.pdbx_seq_one_letter_code
_entity_poly.pdbx_strand_id
1 'polypeptide(L)'
;MTISFQSLGMLRTKVKVSQITNLSEARYCAGMGVDFLSFPISSIDSKTFKEITSWVAGPKFGIEVDLNNIDRVNEYEADFIQLPFDLLDHISVGNVAVPLIHLHEWSLAKTKLISLKSQILFLEIVDSPLNPKEELVLHEMANDFELVMHLSNASEIDRILNLPIAGIRLEGGAEQRPGLKDYPLAEILETLEHE
;
A
#
# COMPACT_ATOMS: atom_id res chain seq x y z
N MET A 1 -21.55 11.28 31.56
CA MET A 1 -21.71 10.71 30.21
C MET A 1 -20.34 10.20 29.82
N THR A 2 -20.07 8.93 30.12
CA THR A 2 -18.76 8.32 29.88
C THR A 2 -18.70 8.01 28.39
N ILE A 3 -17.90 8.79 27.66
CA ILE A 3 -17.59 8.47 26.27
C ILE A 3 -16.71 7.22 26.32
N SER A 4 -17.31 6.08 25.99
CA SER A 4 -16.55 4.87 25.69
C SER A 4 -15.74 5.17 24.44
N PHE A 5 -14.43 5.38 24.61
CA PHE A 5 -13.51 5.15 23.50
C PHE A 5 -13.60 3.65 23.20
N GLN A 6 -14.35 3.28 22.16
CA GLN A 6 -14.12 1.99 21.52
C GLN A 6 -12.64 1.97 21.17
N SER A 7 -11.91 1.01 21.73
CA SER A 7 -10.58 0.67 21.23
C SER A 7 -10.76 0.43 19.73
N LEU A 8 -10.18 1.27 18.88
CA LEU A 8 -9.98 0.85 17.50
C LEU A 8 -9.12 -0.42 17.61
N GLY A 9 -9.64 -1.55 17.12
CA GLY A 9 -8.84 -2.75 16.96
C GLY A 9 -7.58 -2.38 16.18
N MET A 10 -6.42 -2.73 16.71
CA MET A 10 -5.15 -2.47 16.04
C MET A 10 -4.83 -3.70 15.19
N LEU A 11 -4.53 -3.51 13.91
CA LEU A 11 -4.11 -4.61 13.04
C LEU A 11 -2.73 -5.14 13.46
N ARG A 12 -2.45 -6.44 13.23
CA ARG A 12 -1.17 -7.09 13.62
C ARG A 12 0.07 -6.48 12.99
N THR A 13 -0.10 -5.74 11.90
CA THR A 13 0.97 -5.13 11.10
C THR A 13 0.43 -3.90 10.38
N LYS A 14 1.31 -3.11 9.77
CA LYS A 14 0.86 -2.02 8.90
C LYS A 14 0.14 -2.60 7.67
N VAL A 15 -1.00 -2.02 7.31
CA VAL A 15 -1.77 -2.45 6.14
C VAL A 15 -1.95 -1.31 5.15
N LYS A 16 -1.55 -1.58 3.90
CA LYS A 16 -1.90 -0.78 2.73
C LYS A 16 -2.97 -1.51 1.93
N VAL A 17 -4.02 -0.81 1.52
CA VAL A 17 -4.99 -1.34 0.54
C VAL A 17 -4.86 -0.54 -0.75
N SER A 18 -4.48 -1.21 -1.84
CA SER A 18 -4.35 -0.63 -3.17
C SER A 18 -5.65 -0.72 -3.97
N GLN A 19 -5.68 -0.14 -5.17
CA GLN A 19 -6.77 -0.31 -6.13
C GLN A 19 -8.15 0.16 -5.63
N ILE A 20 -8.18 1.11 -4.69
CA ILE A 20 -9.44 1.68 -4.17
C ILE A 20 -10.08 2.55 -5.26
N THR A 21 -11.36 2.29 -5.56
CA THR A 21 -12.11 3.02 -6.60
C THR A 21 -13.42 3.63 -6.13
N ASN A 22 -13.87 3.34 -4.90
CA ASN A 22 -15.15 3.82 -4.39
C ASN A 22 -15.11 4.14 -2.88
N LEU A 23 -16.05 5.00 -2.45
CA LEU A 23 -16.14 5.47 -1.07
C LEU A 23 -16.50 4.38 -0.06
N SER A 24 -17.33 3.41 -0.45
CA SER A 24 -17.79 2.34 0.45
C SER A 24 -16.63 1.45 0.90
N GLU A 25 -15.76 1.08 -0.03
CA GLU A 25 -14.55 0.30 0.25
C GLU A 25 -13.53 1.11 1.06
N ALA A 26 -13.30 2.37 0.69
CA ALA A 26 -12.39 3.26 1.42
C ALA A 26 -12.81 3.42 2.89
N ARG A 27 -14.12 3.61 3.15
CA ARG A 27 -14.67 3.68 4.52
C ARG A 27 -14.55 2.38 5.27
N TYR A 28 -14.81 1.25 4.60
CA TYR A 28 -14.67 -0.07 5.22
C TYR A 28 -13.22 -0.30 5.67
N CYS A 29 -12.26 -0.11 4.76
CA CYS A 29 -10.85 -0.29 5.07
C CYS A 29 -10.37 0.67 6.18
N ALA A 30 -10.75 1.94 6.11
CA ALA A 30 -10.43 2.90 7.17
C ALA A 30 -11.05 2.53 8.52
N GLY A 31 -12.28 1.99 8.52
CA GLY A 31 -12.95 1.47 9.71
C GLY A 31 -12.23 0.27 10.33
N MET A 32 -11.58 -0.56 9.51
CA MET A 32 -10.71 -1.66 9.95
C MET A 32 -9.32 -1.20 10.41
N GLY A 33 -9.03 0.10 10.39
CA GLY A 33 -7.78 0.65 10.91
C GLY A 33 -6.57 0.48 10.00
N VAL A 34 -6.74 0.39 8.68
CA VAL A 34 -5.61 0.35 7.74
C VAL A 34 -4.82 1.67 7.75
N ASP A 35 -3.52 1.59 7.51
CA ASP A 35 -2.60 2.73 7.54
C ASP A 35 -2.59 3.53 6.24
N PHE A 36 -2.77 2.84 5.10
CA PHE A 36 -2.62 3.45 3.78
C PHE A 36 -3.73 2.99 2.84
N LEU A 37 -4.28 3.93 2.08
CA LEU A 37 -5.11 3.65 0.91
C LEU A 37 -4.43 4.23 -0.32
N SER A 38 -4.34 3.47 -1.41
CA SER A 38 -3.85 3.97 -2.68
C SER A 38 -4.87 3.79 -3.80
N PHE A 39 -4.88 4.77 -4.71
CA PHE A 39 -5.89 4.91 -5.74
C PHE A 39 -5.26 4.97 -7.14
N PRO A 40 -5.67 4.10 -8.08
CA PRO A 40 -5.15 4.11 -9.44
C PRO A 40 -5.72 5.27 -10.24
N ILE A 41 -4.87 6.21 -10.63
CA ILE A 41 -5.30 7.41 -11.39
C ILE A 41 -5.66 7.11 -12.85
N SER A 42 -5.46 5.86 -13.28
CA SER A 42 -6.00 5.29 -14.51
C SER A 42 -7.50 4.99 -14.41
N SER A 43 -8.03 4.78 -13.20
CA SER A 43 -9.43 4.40 -12.96
C SER A 43 -10.24 5.49 -12.24
N ILE A 44 -9.58 6.37 -11.50
CA ILE A 44 -10.22 7.51 -10.83
C ILE A 44 -9.61 8.83 -11.29
N ASP A 45 -10.43 9.89 -11.35
CA ASP A 45 -9.96 11.25 -11.57
C ASP A 45 -9.70 11.99 -10.25
N SER A 46 -9.05 13.16 -10.32
CA SER A 46 -8.69 13.95 -9.13
C SER A 46 -9.91 14.45 -8.36
N LYS A 47 -11.04 14.66 -9.03
CA LYS A 47 -12.30 15.05 -8.39
C LYS A 47 -12.86 13.90 -7.55
N THR A 48 -12.88 12.69 -8.11
CA THR A 48 -13.33 11.47 -7.43
C THR A 48 -12.41 11.13 -6.26
N PHE A 49 -11.10 11.23 -6.45
CA PHE A 49 -10.11 11.10 -5.37
C PHE A 49 -10.44 12.04 -4.21
N LYS A 50 -10.57 13.34 -4.49
CA LYS A 50 -10.88 14.37 -3.48
C LYS A 50 -12.23 14.13 -2.79
N GLU A 51 -13.23 13.69 -3.54
CA GLU A 51 -14.51 13.32 -2.96
C GLU A 51 -14.35 12.20 -1.95
N ILE A 52 -13.71 11.08 -2.32
CA ILE A 52 -13.52 9.93 -1.42
C ILE A 52 -12.70 10.33 -0.19
N THR A 53 -11.55 10.99 -0.36
CA THR A 53 -10.64 11.33 0.75
C THR A 53 -11.23 12.39 1.69
N SER A 54 -12.17 13.23 1.23
CA SER A 54 -12.89 14.18 2.11
C SER A 54 -13.85 13.52 3.11
N TRP A 55 -14.25 12.28 2.86
CA TRP A 55 -15.20 11.51 3.68
C TRP A 55 -14.55 10.40 4.50
N VAL A 56 -13.23 10.24 4.39
CA VAL A 56 -12.47 9.16 5.03
C VAL A 56 -11.39 9.80 5.90
N ALA A 57 -11.24 9.30 7.12
CA ALA A 57 -10.21 9.73 8.06
C ALA A 57 -9.48 8.50 8.59
N GLY A 58 -8.21 8.66 8.97
CA GLY A 58 -7.37 7.57 9.48
C GLY A 58 -6.15 7.30 8.60
N PRO A 59 -6.33 6.66 7.43
CA PRO A 59 -5.21 6.30 6.57
C PRO A 59 -4.59 7.53 5.89
N LYS A 60 -3.31 7.38 5.49
CA LYS A 60 -2.71 8.25 4.49
C LYS A 60 -3.20 7.84 3.09
N PHE A 61 -3.37 8.83 2.22
CA PHE A 61 -3.89 8.62 0.88
C PHE A 61 -2.81 8.77 -0.17
N GLY A 62 -2.59 7.73 -0.98
CA GLY A 62 -1.64 7.76 -2.07
C GLY A 62 -2.29 7.60 -3.43
N ILE A 63 -1.56 7.95 -4.47
CA ILE A 63 -1.95 7.65 -5.85
C ILE A 63 -1.03 6.59 -6.45
N GLU A 64 -1.59 5.76 -7.32
CA GLU A 64 -0.83 4.75 -8.06
C GLU A 64 -0.67 5.21 -9.49
N VAL A 65 0.59 5.35 -9.92
CA VAL A 65 0.95 5.92 -11.21
C VAL A 65 1.87 4.99 -11.99
N ASP A 66 1.78 5.10 -13.31
CA ASP A 66 2.64 4.45 -14.27
C ASP A 66 3.17 5.49 -15.27
N LEU A 67 3.93 5.03 -16.26
CA LEU A 67 4.51 5.92 -17.28
C LEU A 67 3.44 6.69 -18.07
N ASN A 68 2.23 6.14 -18.23
CA ASN A 68 1.18 6.76 -19.04
C ASN A 68 0.48 7.93 -18.33
N ASN A 69 0.60 8.01 -17.00
CA ASN A 69 -0.12 8.98 -16.19
C ASN A 69 0.75 9.72 -15.17
N ILE A 70 2.06 9.50 -15.16
CA ILE A 70 3.02 10.18 -14.26
C ILE A 70 2.95 11.72 -14.33
N ASP A 71 2.65 12.29 -15.50
CA ASP A 71 2.52 13.74 -15.68
C ASP A 71 1.31 14.33 -14.94
N ARG A 72 0.37 13.48 -14.52
CA ARG A 72 -0.87 13.86 -13.83
C ARG A 72 -0.74 13.84 -12.31
N VAL A 73 0.41 13.47 -11.75
CA VAL A 73 0.65 13.40 -10.29
C VAL A 73 0.21 14.67 -9.58
N ASN A 74 0.53 15.84 -10.14
CA ASN A 74 0.24 17.14 -9.55
C ASN A 74 -1.25 17.53 -9.59
N GLU A 75 -2.12 16.74 -10.25
CA GLU A 75 -3.57 16.92 -10.21
C GLU A 75 -4.18 16.45 -8.88
N TYR A 76 -3.44 15.68 -8.07
CA TYR A 76 -3.93 15.01 -6.87
C TYR A 76 -3.25 15.54 -5.61
N GLU A 77 -4.04 15.82 -4.57
CA GLU A 77 -3.55 16.18 -3.23
C GLU A 77 -3.24 14.90 -2.43
N ALA A 78 -2.25 14.13 -2.86
CA ALA A 78 -1.87 12.85 -2.25
C ALA A 78 -0.73 12.97 -1.23
N ASP A 79 -0.76 12.17 -0.17
CA ASP A 79 0.30 12.06 0.84
C ASP A 79 1.53 11.30 0.34
N PHE A 80 1.34 10.39 -0.62
CA PHE A 80 2.42 9.62 -1.26
C PHE A 80 2.07 9.20 -2.69
N ILE A 81 3.09 8.84 -3.47
CA ILE A 81 2.96 8.37 -4.85
C ILE A 81 3.57 6.99 -4.94
N GLN A 82 2.77 5.99 -5.31
CA GLN A 82 3.24 4.66 -5.66
C GLN A 82 3.57 4.61 -7.15
N LEU A 83 4.78 4.15 -7.49
CA LEU A 83 5.27 4.09 -8.86
C LEU A 83 6.35 3.01 -9.02
N PRO A 84 6.54 2.45 -10.23
CA PRO A 84 7.74 1.69 -10.58
C PRO A 84 9.03 2.44 -10.20
N PHE A 85 10.02 1.74 -9.62
CA PHE A 85 11.24 2.39 -9.10
C PHE A 85 12.05 3.13 -10.18
N ASP A 86 11.97 2.70 -11.44
CA ASP A 86 12.63 3.32 -12.58
C ASP A 86 12.05 4.71 -12.90
N LEU A 87 10.79 4.95 -12.54
CA LEU A 87 10.12 6.24 -12.69
C LEU A 87 10.42 7.26 -11.56
N LEU A 88 11.26 6.91 -10.58
CA LEU A 88 11.56 7.82 -9.46
C LEU A 88 12.18 9.16 -9.87
N ASP A 89 12.79 9.26 -11.05
CA ASP A 89 13.37 10.53 -11.52
C ASP A 89 12.29 11.51 -12.05
N HIS A 90 11.05 11.05 -12.21
CA HIS A 90 9.92 11.84 -12.70
C HIS A 90 9.14 12.56 -11.59
N ILE A 91 9.33 12.18 -10.32
CA ILE A 91 8.65 12.84 -9.21
C ILE A 91 9.41 14.09 -8.75
N SER A 92 8.67 15.13 -8.39
CA SER A 92 9.25 16.40 -7.95
C SER A 92 9.87 16.28 -6.56
N VAL A 93 10.91 17.08 -6.30
CA VAL A 93 11.53 17.17 -4.97
C VAL A 93 10.48 17.57 -3.93
N GLY A 94 10.42 16.81 -2.84
CA GLY A 94 9.46 17.01 -1.74
C GLY A 94 8.25 16.08 -1.80
N ASN A 95 8.03 15.40 -2.93
CA ASN A 95 7.06 14.31 -3.00
C ASN A 95 7.56 13.09 -2.20
N VAL A 96 6.63 12.40 -1.56
CA VAL A 96 6.89 11.14 -0.87
C VAL A 96 6.58 9.98 -1.81
N ALA A 97 7.50 9.04 -1.95
CA ALA A 97 7.44 7.93 -2.88
C ALA A 97 7.23 6.59 -2.16
N VAL A 98 6.52 5.70 -2.84
CA VAL A 98 6.42 4.26 -2.54
C VAL A 98 6.85 3.51 -3.81
N PRO A 99 8.15 3.22 -3.98
CA PRO A 99 8.63 2.49 -5.15
C PRO A 99 8.13 1.04 -5.14
N LEU A 100 7.59 0.60 -6.28
CA LEU A 100 7.39 -0.80 -6.62
C LEU A 100 8.71 -1.36 -7.15
N ILE A 101 9.18 -2.46 -6.56
CA ILE A 101 10.45 -3.07 -6.93
C ILE A 101 10.37 -4.59 -6.93
N HIS A 102 11.01 -5.21 -7.92
CA HIS A 102 11.30 -6.63 -7.87
C HIS A 102 12.65 -6.89 -7.19
N LEU A 103 12.75 -7.99 -6.44
CA LEU A 103 13.96 -8.38 -5.71
C LEU A 103 15.17 -8.56 -6.63
N HIS A 104 14.97 -9.04 -7.86
CA HIS A 104 16.06 -9.19 -8.83
C HIS A 104 16.66 -7.84 -9.29
N GLU A 105 15.93 -6.73 -9.14
CA GLU A 105 16.37 -5.39 -9.50
C GLU A 105 17.19 -4.72 -8.39
N TRP A 106 17.19 -5.28 -7.16
CA TRP A 106 17.83 -4.67 -6.00
C TRP A 106 19.29 -4.30 -6.24
N SER A 107 20.07 -5.19 -6.86
CA SER A 107 21.49 -4.95 -7.13
C SER A 107 21.74 -3.71 -7.99
N LEU A 108 20.80 -3.35 -8.87
CA LEU A 108 20.85 -2.17 -9.74
C LEU A 108 20.23 -0.95 -9.05
N ALA A 109 19.12 -1.15 -8.34
CA ALA A 109 18.33 -0.08 -7.72
C ALA A 109 18.93 0.47 -6.41
N LYS A 110 19.69 -0.35 -5.67
CA LYS A 110 20.15 -0.06 -4.30
C LYS A 110 20.76 1.32 -4.14
N THR A 111 21.75 1.67 -4.96
CA THR A 111 22.45 2.96 -4.87
C THR A 111 21.50 4.14 -5.06
N LYS A 112 20.59 4.06 -6.05
CA LYS A 112 19.60 5.10 -6.33
C LYS A 112 18.61 5.23 -5.16
N LEU A 113 18.04 4.11 -4.71
CA LEU A 113 17.10 4.09 -3.60
C LEU A 113 17.71 4.65 -2.32
N ILE A 114 18.95 4.26 -1.97
CA ILE A 114 19.66 4.79 -0.80
C ILE A 114 19.85 6.31 -0.90
N SER A 115 20.21 6.82 -2.09
CA SER A 115 20.37 8.26 -2.29
C SER A 115 19.06 9.05 -2.13
N LEU A 116 17.91 8.41 -2.37
CA LEU A 116 16.57 8.98 -2.27
C LEU A 116 15.84 8.57 -0.99
N LYS A 117 16.52 7.94 -0.02
CA LYS A 117 15.89 7.33 1.16
C LYS A 117 15.00 8.29 1.96
N SER A 118 15.34 9.58 2.04
CA SER A 118 14.52 10.58 2.75
C SER A 118 13.18 10.89 2.08
N GLN A 119 13.00 10.51 0.82
CA GLN A 119 11.77 10.68 0.04
C GLN A 119 10.96 9.38 -0.03
N ILE A 120 11.51 8.25 0.42
CA ILE A 120 10.86 6.95 0.33
C ILE A 120 10.16 6.63 1.66
N LEU A 121 8.86 6.35 1.58
CA LEU A 121 8.07 5.96 2.75
C LEU A 121 8.34 4.49 3.13
N PHE A 122 8.23 3.59 2.15
CA PHE A 122 8.60 2.18 2.21
C PHE A 122 8.79 1.68 0.78
N LEU A 123 9.44 0.53 0.62
CA LEU A 123 9.49 -0.19 -0.65
C LEU A 123 8.36 -1.21 -0.68
N GLU A 124 7.64 -1.28 -1.80
CA GLU A 124 6.65 -2.31 -2.03
C GLU A 124 7.22 -3.40 -2.94
N ILE A 125 7.29 -4.61 -2.41
CA ILE A 125 7.89 -5.77 -3.08
C ILE A 125 6.82 -6.47 -3.91
N VAL A 126 7.11 -6.65 -5.19
CA VAL A 126 6.16 -7.25 -6.14
C VAL A 126 6.19 -8.79 -6.06
N ASP A 127 7.34 -9.38 -5.76
CA ASP A 127 7.53 -10.83 -5.79
C ASP A 127 6.82 -11.54 -4.63
N SER A 128 6.01 -12.54 -4.95
CA SER A 128 5.37 -13.46 -3.99
C SER A 128 4.85 -14.71 -4.71
N PRO A 129 5.01 -15.94 -4.16
CA PRO A 129 5.78 -16.27 -2.97
C PRO A 129 7.30 -16.20 -3.23
N LEU A 130 8.07 -16.02 -2.16
CA LEU A 130 9.53 -15.93 -2.25
C LEU A 130 10.20 -17.30 -2.20
N ASN A 131 11.30 -17.45 -2.93
CA ASN A 131 12.24 -18.56 -2.77
C ASN A 131 13.37 -18.21 -1.76
N PRO A 132 14.18 -19.19 -1.29
CA PRO A 132 15.21 -18.92 -0.29
C PRO A 132 16.27 -17.87 -0.68
N LYS A 133 16.57 -17.69 -1.98
CA LYS A 133 17.50 -16.64 -2.42
C LYS A 133 16.86 -15.26 -2.38
N GLU A 134 15.58 -15.18 -2.75
CA GLU A 134 14.78 -13.97 -2.66
C GLU A 134 14.60 -13.51 -1.22
N GLU A 135 14.38 -14.43 -0.28
CA GLU A 135 14.32 -14.12 1.15
C GLU A 135 15.63 -13.48 1.66
N LEU A 136 16.80 -13.94 1.19
CA LEU A 136 18.08 -13.31 1.54
C LEU A 136 18.18 -11.87 1.03
N VAL A 137 17.69 -11.60 -0.19
CA VAL A 137 17.65 -10.24 -0.75
C VAL A 137 16.68 -9.36 0.05
N LEU A 138 15.52 -9.90 0.42
CA LEU A 138 14.55 -9.21 1.27
C LEU A 138 15.17 -8.82 2.63
N HIS A 139 15.91 -9.73 3.27
CA HIS A 139 16.67 -9.45 4.49
C HIS A 139 17.73 -8.36 4.29
N GLU A 140 18.39 -8.32 3.13
CA GLU A 140 19.34 -7.26 2.82
C GLU A 140 18.65 -5.89 2.72
N MET A 141 17.55 -5.81 1.96
CA MET A 141 16.76 -4.60 1.75
C MET A 141 16.19 -4.04 3.06
N ALA A 142 15.78 -4.92 3.97
CA ALA A 142 15.20 -4.54 5.27
C ALA A 142 16.18 -3.82 6.20
N ASN A 143 17.49 -3.87 5.93
CA ASN A 143 18.47 -3.07 6.69
C ASN A 143 18.36 -1.57 6.37
N ASP A 144 17.88 -1.24 5.17
CA ASP A 144 17.84 0.12 4.67
C ASP A 144 16.42 0.69 4.57
N PHE A 145 15.40 -0.15 4.37
CA PHE A 145 14.03 0.30 4.09
C PHE A 145 12.99 -0.49 4.89
N GLU A 146 11.89 0.19 5.25
CA GLU A 146 10.64 -0.51 5.55
C GLU A 146 10.13 -1.19 4.28
N LEU A 147 9.69 -2.45 4.40
CA LEU A 147 9.23 -3.25 3.27
C LEU A 147 7.75 -3.60 3.45
N VAL A 148 6.99 -3.53 2.37
CA VAL A 148 5.58 -3.95 2.30
C VAL A 148 5.45 -5.03 1.23
N MET A 149 4.80 -6.14 1.56
CA MET A 149 4.59 -7.26 0.62
C MET A 149 3.12 -7.52 0.33
N HIS A 150 2.82 -7.96 -0.89
CA HIS A 150 1.49 -8.41 -1.23
C HIS A 150 1.08 -9.67 -0.45
N LEU A 151 -0.13 -9.62 0.13
CA LEU A 151 -0.80 -10.77 0.72
C LEU A 151 -2.11 -11.01 -0.06
N SER A 152 -2.25 -12.20 -0.62
CA SER A 152 -3.42 -12.58 -1.43
C SER A 152 -4.44 -13.45 -0.67
N ASN A 153 -4.01 -14.11 0.41
CA ASN A 153 -4.79 -15.12 1.10
C ASN A 153 -4.51 -15.11 2.61
N ALA A 154 -5.56 -15.22 3.44
CA ALA A 154 -5.45 -15.24 4.90
C ALA A 154 -4.57 -16.38 5.44
N SER A 155 -4.50 -17.52 4.76
CA SER A 155 -3.65 -18.66 5.15
C SER A 155 -2.14 -18.36 5.07
N GLU A 156 -1.74 -17.31 4.36
CA GLU A 156 -0.34 -16.90 4.25
C GLU A 156 0.08 -15.87 5.30
N ILE A 157 -0.87 -15.34 6.11
CA ILE A 157 -0.60 -14.26 7.07
C ILE A 157 0.59 -14.59 7.96
N ASP A 158 0.55 -15.71 8.69
CA ASP A 158 1.64 -16.03 9.63
C ASP A 158 2.98 -16.29 8.92
N ARG A 159 2.96 -16.84 7.70
CA ARG A 159 4.17 -17.01 6.89
C ARG A 159 4.77 -15.65 6.52
N ILE A 160 3.94 -14.75 6.00
CA ILE A 160 4.37 -13.43 5.54
C ILE A 160 4.82 -12.55 6.71
N LEU A 161 4.12 -12.58 7.85
CA LEU A 161 4.48 -11.80 9.03
C LEU A 161 5.76 -12.27 9.74
N ASN A 162 6.27 -13.46 9.41
CA ASN A 162 7.58 -13.93 9.89
C ASN A 162 8.75 -13.42 9.03
N LEU A 163 8.49 -12.79 7.89
CA LEU A 163 9.51 -12.16 7.04
C LEU A 163 9.89 -10.77 7.59
N PRO A 164 11.07 -10.22 7.24
CA PRO A 164 11.53 -8.91 7.72
C PRO A 164 10.81 -7.75 7.02
N ILE A 165 9.49 -7.68 7.15
CA ILE A 165 8.63 -6.65 6.55
C ILE A 165 8.03 -5.75 7.64
N ALA A 166 7.69 -4.52 7.26
CA ALA A 166 7.01 -3.56 8.12
C ALA A 166 5.48 -3.61 7.96
N GLY A 167 4.99 -4.19 6.86
CA GLY A 167 3.57 -4.21 6.55
C GLY A 167 3.22 -5.12 5.38
N ILE A 168 1.93 -5.17 5.09
CA ILE A 168 1.39 -5.92 3.95
C ILE A 168 0.55 -5.00 3.04
N ARG A 169 0.47 -5.38 1.77
CA ARG A 169 -0.44 -4.81 0.78
C ARG A 169 -1.55 -5.79 0.47
N LEU A 170 -2.78 -5.32 0.59
CA LEU A 170 -3.98 -5.97 0.07
C LEU A 170 -4.45 -5.23 -1.17
N GLU A 171 -5.12 -5.93 -2.07
CA GLU A 171 -5.76 -5.31 -3.23
C GLU A 171 -7.24 -5.09 -2.95
N GLY A 172 -7.67 -3.85 -3.13
CA GLY A 172 -9.06 -3.48 -3.26
C GLY A 172 -9.68 -4.06 -4.54
N GLY A 173 -11.00 -4.07 -4.58
CA GLY A 173 -11.78 -4.71 -5.60
C GLY A 173 -12.52 -3.74 -6.51
N ALA A 174 -12.52 -4.02 -7.82
CA ALA A 174 -13.56 -3.49 -8.70
C ALA A 174 -14.88 -4.20 -8.36
N GLU A 175 -15.88 -3.46 -7.85
CA GLU A 175 -17.22 -3.98 -7.58
C GLU A 175 -17.82 -4.57 -8.87
N GLN A 176 -17.69 -5.89 -9.08
CA GLN A 176 -18.15 -6.50 -10.33
C GLN A 176 -19.67 -6.38 -10.47
N ARG A 177 -20.42 -6.51 -9.35
CA ARG A 177 -21.85 -6.21 -9.19
C ARG A 177 -22.19 -5.93 -7.71
N PRO A 178 -23.24 -5.14 -7.41
CA PRO A 178 -23.75 -4.99 -6.04
C PRO A 178 -24.14 -6.36 -5.46
N GLY A 179 -23.55 -6.72 -4.32
CA GLY A 179 -23.95 -7.90 -3.54
C GLY A 179 -23.26 -9.23 -3.87
N LEU A 180 -22.25 -9.26 -4.76
CA LEU A 180 -21.43 -10.46 -4.98
C LEU A 180 -19.95 -10.13 -4.70
N LYS A 181 -19.43 -10.64 -3.59
CA LYS A 181 -18.07 -10.37 -3.09
C LYS A 181 -17.28 -11.68 -2.99
N ASP A 182 -16.47 -12.00 -4.00
CA ASP A 182 -15.41 -13.02 -3.90
C ASP A 182 -14.15 -12.36 -3.32
N TYR A 183 -14.24 -11.74 -2.14
CA TYR A 183 -13.13 -10.94 -1.59
C TYR A 183 -12.48 -11.59 -0.37
N PRO A 184 -11.18 -11.97 -0.45
CA PRO A 184 -10.39 -12.29 0.74
C PRO A 184 -10.05 -11.02 1.56
N LEU A 185 -10.29 -9.80 1.05
CA LEU A 185 -9.94 -8.55 1.74
C LEU A 185 -10.58 -8.45 3.14
N ALA A 186 -11.89 -8.69 3.25
CA ALA A 186 -12.59 -8.62 4.52
C ALA A 186 -12.10 -9.71 5.49
N GLU A 187 -12.02 -10.95 5.01
CA GLU A 187 -11.50 -12.09 5.77
C GLU A 187 -10.07 -11.84 6.29
N ILE A 188 -9.19 -11.31 5.43
CA ILE A 188 -7.81 -10.98 5.80
C ILE A 188 -7.79 -9.87 6.86
N LEU A 189 -8.55 -8.79 6.67
CA LEU A 189 -8.58 -7.68 7.63
C LEU A 189 -9.14 -8.12 8.98
N GLU A 190 -10.21 -8.91 9.00
CA GLU A 190 -10.78 -9.51 10.21
C GLU A 190 -9.78 -10.46 10.89
N THR A 191 -9.03 -11.25 10.12
CA THR A 191 -7.98 -12.13 10.66
C THR A 191 -6.79 -11.34 11.21
N LEU A 192 -6.55 -10.13 10.70
CA LEU A 192 -5.50 -9.23 11.16
C LEU A 192 -5.92 -8.36 12.34
N GLU A 193 -7.21 -8.25 12.64
CA GLU A 193 -7.70 -7.51 13.79
C GLU A 193 -7.31 -8.25 15.07
N HIS A 194 -6.48 -7.60 15.91
CA HIS A 194 -6.21 -8.09 17.25
C HIS A 194 -7.31 -7.60 18.21
N GLU A 195 -7.86 -8.52 19.02
CA GLU A 195 -8.70 -8.21 20.19
C GLU A 195 -7.94 -7.43 21.28
#